data_AF-A0A6V7KIV0-F1
#
_entry.id   AF-A0A6V7KIV0-F1
#
_cell.length_a   1.000
_cell.length_b   1.000
_cell.length_c   1.000
_cell.angle_alpha   90.00
_cell.angle_beta   90.00
_cell.angle_gamma   90.00
#
_symmetry.space_group_name_H-M   'P 1'
#
loop_
_entity.id
_entity.type
_entity.pdbx_description
1 polymer ?
#
loop_
_entity_poly.entity_id
_entity_poly.type
_entity_poly.pdbx_seq_one_letter_code
_entity_poly.pdbx_strand_id
1 'polypeptide(L)'
;DGRSNSKKWCRRRGLEEQRFYEMTKLRGQFKDLLKDCNLLKSLQEPNASMTSSERALRHGELKLLKSLKRTYKQTSTRKRKQLKIDEFDLKMEDDDDGEIDIKDVEFRMRNDSSQVQNLLNASTACSYRDLTMLKVILCSGLYPQFAIGDEFNYCKSMNEQLFHTKAKPYVALHPTSFFGNHPQ
;
A
#
# COMPACT_ATOMS: atom_id res chain seq x y z
N ASP A 1 -24.58 -2.85 -3.28
CA ASP A 1 -23.43 -2.02 -3.70
C ASP A 1 -22.42 -2.82 -4.49
N GLY A 2 -22.32 -2.51 -5.78
CA GLY A 2 -21.44 -3.23 -6.71
C GLY A 2 -19.98 -3.12 -6.28
N ARG A 3 -19.35 -4.26 -5.99
CA ARG A 3 -17.89 -4.38 -5.80
C ARG A 3 -17.19 -3.79 -7.03
N SER A 4 -16.73 -2.55 -6.93
CA SER A 4 -15.88 -1.95 -7.96
C SER A 4 -14.58 -2.74 -8.02
N ASN A 5 -14.20 -3.22 -9.20
CA ASN A 5 -12.93 -3.92 -9.44
C ASN A 5 -11.77 -3.03 -8.91
N SER A 6 -10.86 -3.61 -8.12
CA SER A 6 -9.72 -2.91 -7.51
C SER A 6 -8.85 -2.22 -8.55
N LYS A 7 -8.69 -2.80 -9.73
CA LYS A 7 -8.03 -2.18 -10.90
C LYS A 7 -8.71 -0.89 -11.32
N LYS A 8 -10.04 -0.93 -11.49
CA LYS A 8 -10.85 0.26 -11.86
C LYS A 8 -10.80 1.32 -10.76
N TRP A 9 -10.71 0.94 -9.50
CA TRP A 9 -10.53 1.87 -8.38
C TRP A 9 -9.14 2.53 -8.39
N CYS A 10 -8.08 1.75 -8.61
CA CYS A 10 -6.70 2.22 -8.68
C CYS A 10 -6.50 3.17 -9.88
N ARG A 11 -6.96 2.77 -11.08
CA ARG A 11 -6.89 3.58 -12.31
C ARG A 11 -7.54 4.95 -12.14
N ARG A 12 -8.75 5.00 -11.58
CA ARG A 12 -9.47 6.26 -11.32
C ARG A 12 -8.73 7.22 -10.38
N ARG A 13 -7.77 6.72 -9.61
CA ARG A 13 -6.98 7.50 -8.65
C ARG A 13 -5.52 7.69 -9.07
N GLY A 14 -5.14 7.21 -10.25
CA GLY A 14 -3.75 7.25 -10.71
C GLY A 14 -2.80 6.38 -9.85
N LEU A 15 -3.33 5.33 -9.22
CA LEU A 15 -2.56 4.44 -8.36
C LEU A 15 -2.20 3.15 -9.11
N GLU A 16 -0.97 2.67 -8.92
CA GLU A 16 -0.54 1.40 -9.47
C GLU A 16 -0.87 0.27 -8.48
N GLU A 17 -1.81 -0.61 -8.86
CA GLU A 17 -2.29 -1.70 -7.99
C GLU A 17 -1.14 -2.57 -7.45
N GLN A 18 -0.12 -2.80 -8.29
CA GLN A 18 1.08 -3.54 -7.93
C GLN A 18 1.74 -3.06 -6.64
N ARG A 19 1.75 -1.74 -6.40
CA ARG A 19 2.41 -1.15 -5.23
C ARG A 19 1.73 -1.55 -3.93
N PHE A 20 0.42 -1.80 -3.94
CA PHE A 20 -0.28 -2.27 -2.75
C PHE A 20 0.09 -3.71 -2.37
N TYR A 21 0.28 -4.58 -3.37
CA TYR A 21 0.76 -5.94 -3.11
C TYR A 21 2.17 -5.95 -2.52
N GLU A 22 3.06 -5.12 -3.06
CA GLU A 22 4.42 -4.94 -2.55
C GLU A 22 4.43 -4.36 -1.14
N MET A 23 3.68 -3.29 -0.90
CA MET A 23 3.56 -2.64 0.41
C MET A 23 3.02 -3.62 1.47
N THR A 24 2.03 -4.43 1.11
CA THR A 24 1.50 -5.47 2.03
C THR A 24 2.58 -6.49 2.38
N LYS A 25 3.37 -6.92 1.39
CA LYS A 25 4.47 -7.87 1.61
C LYS A 25 5.58 -7.27 2.48
N LEU A 26 6.00 -6.04 2.19
CA LEU A 26 7.01 -5.31 2.97
C LEU A 26 6.58 -5.15 4.43
N ARG A 27 5.32 -4.79 4.64
CA ARG A 27 4.74 -4.69 5.98
C ARG A 27 4.79 -6.03 6.72
N GLY A 28 4.51 -7.15 6.05
CA GLY A 28 4.66 -8.49 6.60
C GLY A 28 6.10 -8.78 7.02
N GLN A 29 7.06 -8.47 6.15
CA GLN A 29 8.49 -8.66 6.43
C GLN A 29 8.97 -7.84 7.63
N PHE A 30 8.57 -6.56 7.74
CA PHE A 30 8.91 -5.76 8.92
C PHE A 30 8.24 -6.28 10.20
N LYS A 31 7.00 -6.78 10.11
CA LYS A 31 6.33 -7.41 11.24
C LYS A 31 7.11 -8.63 11.76
N ASP A 32 7.61 -9.46 10.85
CA ASP A 32 8.38 -10.65 11.21
C ASP A 32 9.71 -10.26 11.85
N LEU A 33 10.44 -9.29 11.30
CA LEU A 33 11.66 -8.74 11.92
C LEU A 33 11.42 -8.21 13.34
N LEU A 34 10.30 -7.51 13.57
CA LEU A 34 9.96 -6.99 14.90
C LEU A 34 9.66 -8.11 15.90
N LYS A 35 9.11 -9.24 15.44
CA LYS A 35 8.92 -10.43 16.29
C LYS A 35 10.25 -11.08 16.62
N ASP A 36 11.12 -11.26 15.63
CA ASP A 36 12.44 -11.86 15.79
C ASP A 36 13.31 -11.06 16.78
N CYS A 37 13.18 -9.73 16.77
CA CYS A 37 13.82 -8.83 17.72
C CYS A 37 13.12 -8.72 19.09
N ASN A 38 12.04 -9.50 19.33
CA ASN A 38 11.21 -9.43 20.55
C ASN A 38 10.60 -8.05 20.85
N LEU A 39 10.48 -7.19 19.84
CA LEU A 39 9.84 -5.87 19.94
C LEU A 39 8.31 -5.95 19.75
N LEU A 40 7.85 -7.01 19.11
CA LEU A 40 6.43 -7.33 18.95
C LEU A 40 6.15 -8.69 19.56
N LYS A 41 5.30 -8.74 20.58
CA LYS A 41 4.78 -10.00 21.12
C LYS A 41 4.07 -10.75 19.99
N SER A 42 4.23 -12.07 19.93
CA SER A 42 3.41 -12.89 19.05
C SER A 42 1.96 -12.76 19.49
N LEU A 43 1.21 -11.86 18.83
CA LEU A 43 -0.24 -11.82 18.96
C LEU A 43 -0.76 -13.18 18.54
N GLN A 44 -1.82 -13.66 19.22
CA GLN A 44 -2.44 -14.95 18.99
C GLN A 44 -2.45 -15.34 17.50
N GLU A 45 -2.14 -16.61 17.24
CA GLU A 45 -2.11 -17.16 15.89
C GLU A 45 -3.30 -16.65 15.08
N PRO A 46 -3.12 -16.24 13.81
CA PRO A 46 -4.17 -15.59 13.02
C PRO A 46 -5.47 -16.39 12.90
N ASN A 47 -5.44 -17.69 13.20
CA ASN A 47 -6.57 -18.61 13.14
C ASN A 47 -7.14 -18.98 14.53
N ALA A 48 -6.57 -18.48 15.62
CA ALA A 48 -6.98 -18.82 16.99
C ALA A 48 -8.38 -18.27 17.33
N SER A 49 -8.75 -17.13 16.74
CA SER A 49 -10.06 -16.49 16.93
C SER A 49 -11.13 -16.99 15.94
N MET A 50 -10.78 -17.86 14.99
CA MET A 50 -11.70 -18.31 13.94
C MET A 50 -12.59 -19.45 14.44
N THR A 51 -13.88 -19.35 14.17
CA THR A 51 -14.86 -20.41 14.41
C THR A 51 -14.63 -21.61 13.49
N SER A 52 -15.19 -22.78 13.83
CA SER A 52 -15.07 -23.99 13.02
C SER A 52 -15.61 -23.81 11.59
N SER A 53 -16.72 -23.07 11.43
CA SER A 53 -17.31 -22.73 10.14
C SER A 53 -16.39 -21.83 9.30
N GLU A 54 -15.83 -20.79 9.88
CA GLU A 54 -14.89 -19.89 9.19
C GLU A 54 -13.62 -20.61 8.75
N ARG A 55 -13.08 -21.53 9.57
CA ARG A 55 -11.94 -22.37 9.20
C ARG A 55 -12.24 -23.28 8.01
N ALA A 56 -13.44 -23.88 7.97
CA ALA A 56 -13.86 -24.73 6.85
C ALA A 56 -14.00 -23.93 5.54
N LEU A 57 -14.61 -22.74 5.60
CA LEU A 57 -14.73 -21.82 4.46
C LEU A 57 -13.36 -21.42 3.93
N ARG A 58 -12.46 -20.97 4.83
CA ARG A 58 -11.10 -20.56 4.46
C ARG A 58 -10.30 -21.70 3.83
N HIS A 59 -10.45 -22.92 4.34
CA HIS A 59 -9.81 -24.09 3.75
C HIS A 59 -10.30 -24.37 2.31
N GLY A 60 -11.61 -24.25 2.08
CA GLY A 60 -12.20 -24.36 0.74
C GLY A 60 -11.68 -23.29 -0.22
N GLU A 61 -11.64 -22.04 0.23
CA GLU A 61 -11.09 -20.91 -0.52
C GLU A 61 -9.62 -21.13 -0.89
N LEU A 62 -8.77 -21.53 0.08
CA LEU A 62 -7.36 -21.83 -0.15
C LEU A 62 -7.17 -22.96 -1.17
N LYS A 63 -8.03 -23.97 -1.18
CA LYS A 63 -8.00 -25.05 -2.18
C LYS A 63 -8.27 -24.52 -3.58
N LEU A 64 -9.25 -23.62 -3.73
CA LEU A 64 -9.56 -22.96 -5.00
C LEU A 64 -8.42 -22.02 -5.45
N LEU A 65 -7.87 -21.21 -4.55
CA LEU A 65 -6.76 -20.32 -4.88
C LEU A 65 -5.50 -21.11 -5.30
N LYS A 66 -5.22 -22.24 -4.64
CA LYS A 66 -4.13 -23.14 -5.04
C LYS A 66 -4.36 -23.77 -6.41
N SER A 67 -5.60 -24.17 -6.74
CA SER A 67 -5.91 -24.70 -8.07
C SER A 67 -5.74 -23.63 -9.14
N LEU A 68 -6.24 -22.41 -8.93
CA LEU A 68 -6.03 -21.27 -9.83
C LEU A 68 -4.55 -20.97 -10.05
N LYS A 69 -3.74 -20.95 -8.97
CA LYS A 69 -2.29 -20.78 -9.05
C LYS A 69 -1.61 -21.88 -9.88
N ARG A 70 -2.08 -23.13 -9.77
CA ARG A 70 -1.57 -24.27 -10.55
C ARG A 70 -1.95 -24.14 -12.03
N THR A 71 -3.21 -23.84 -12.32
CA THR A 71 -3.70 -23.62 -13.69
C THR A 71 -2.94 -22.48 -14.36
N TYR A 72 -2.77 -21.34 -13.67
CA TYR A 72 -1.98 -20.22 -14.18
C TYR A 72 -0.55 -20.66 -14.54
N LYS A 73 0.14 -21.40 -13.65
CA LYS A 73 1.50 -21.89 -13.94
C LYS A 73 1.55 -22.84 -15.14
N GLN A 74 0.55 -23.68 -15.33
CA GLN A 74 0.46 -24.61 -16.47
C GLN A 74 0.24 -23.84 -17.78
N THR A 75 -0.71 -22.89 -17.79
CA THR A 75 -1.03 -22.06 -18.95
C THR A 75 0.04 -21.00 -19.27
N SER A 76 0.78 -20.53 -18.26
CA SER A 76 1.82 -19.50 -18.39
C SER A 76 3.11 -20.00 -19.03
N THR A 77 3.29 -21.32 -19.16
CA THR A 77 4.42 -21.84 -19.95
C THR A 77 4.22 -21.48 -21.43
N ARG A 78 5.10 -20.62 -21.97
CA ARG A 78 5.38 -20.32 -23.40
C ARG A 78 4.91 -18.98 -24.03
N LYS A 79 4.67 -17.91 -23.27
CA LYS A 79 4.66 -16.57 -23.90
C LYS A 79 5.89 -15.77 -23.46
N ARG A 80 6.86 -15.65 -24.38
CA ARG A 80 8.02 -14.77 -24.22
C ARG A 80 7.48 -13.36 -23.98
N LYS A 81 7.80 -12.75 -22.85
CA LYS A 81 7.40 -11.36 -22.57
C LYS A 81 8.12 -10.47 -23.58
N GLN A 82 7.42 -10.07 -24.62
CA GLN A 82 7.90 -9.08 -25.57
C GLN A 82 7.62 -7.71 -24.96
N LEU A 83 8.65 -6.86 -24.92
CA LEU A 83 8.49 -5.46 -24.60
C LEU A 83 7.57 -4.86 -25.67
N LYS A 84 6.33 -4.52 -25.31
CA LYS A 84 5.47 -3.71 -26.17
C LYS A 84 6.16 -2.35 -26.26
N ILE A 85 6.70 -2.03 -27.43
CA ILE A 85 7.20 -0.69 -27.72
C ILE A 85 5.97 0.21 -27.70
N ASP A 86 5.99 1.11 -26.72
CA ASP A 86 5.01 2.12 -26.40
C ASP A 86 4.39 2.75 -27.66
N GLU A 87 3.16 2.38 -27.99
CA GLU A 87 2.28 3.30 -28.69
C GLU A 87 1.58 4.05 -27.58
N PHE A 88 1.85 5.35 -27.47
CA PHE A 88 1.18 6.36 -26.65
C PHE A 88 -0.32 6.49 -27.00
N ASP A 89 -0.95 5.42 -27.43
CA ASP A 89 -2.37 5.34 -27.69
C ASP A 89 -3.03 4.98 -26.37
N LEU A 90 -3.71 5.96 -25.78
CA LEU A 90 -4.71 5.78 -24.73
C LEU A 90 -5.91 5.01 -25.29
N LYS A 91 -5.68 3.88 -25.97
CA LYS A 91 -6.72 2.96 -26.35
C LYS A 91 -7.30 2.42 -25.06
N MET A 92 -8.56 2.76 -24.89
CA MET A 92 -9.52 2.20 -23.95
C MET A 92 -9.70 0.71 -24.29
N GLU A 93 -8.64 -0.09 -24.14
CA GLU A 93 -8.74 -1.53 -24.18
C GLU A 93 -9.34 -1.95 -22.85
N ASP A 94 -10.55 -2.50 -22.94
CA ASP A 94 -11.27 -3.13 -21.86
C ASP A 94 -10.37 -4.26 -21.33
N ASP A 95 -9.63 -3.92 -20.29
CA ASP A 95 -8.60 -4.71 -19.65
C ASP A 95 -9.16 -6.11 -19.38
N ASP A 96 -8.58 -7.11 -20.05
CA ASP A 96 -8.94 -8.53 -20.08
C ASP A 96 -9.47 -9.04 -18.72
N ASP A 97 -10.79 -8.95 -18.51
CA ASP A 97 -11.49 -9.42 -17.30
C ASP A 97 -11.39 -10.98 -17.16
N GLY A 98 -10.75 -11.67 -18.12
CA GLY A 98 -10.58 -13.12 -18.16
C GLY A 98 -9.20 -13.64 -17.72
N GLU A 99 -8.14 -12.82 -17.67
CA GLU A 99 -6.81 -13.31 -17.26
C GLU A 99 -6.70 -13.43 -15.73
N ILE A 100 -6.29 -14.62 -15.25
CA ILE A 100 -6.08 -14.88 -13.83
C ILE A 100 -4.99 -13.94 -13.31
N ASP A 101 -5.38 -12.99 -12.44
CA ASP A 101 -4.42 -12.14 -11.74
C ASP A 101 -3.66 -12.94 -10.68
N ILE A 102 -2.49 -13.43 -11.05
CA ILE A 102 -1.65 -14.25 -10.17
C ILE A 102 -1.28 -13.51 -8.88
N LYS A 103 -1.18 -12.18 -8.89
CA LYS A 103 -0.76 -11.39 -7.73
C LYS A 103 -1.91 -11.25 -6.74
N ASP A 104 -3.13 -11.04 -7.24
CA ASP A 104 -4.33 -11.08 -6.41
C ASP A 104 -4.53 -12.47 -5.78
N VAL A 105 -4.33 -13.54 -6.56
CA VAL A 105 -4.37 -14.92 -6.03
C VAL A 105 -3.35 -15.11 -4.92
N GLU A 106 -2.09 -14.69 -5.13
CA GLU A 106 -1.05 -14.79 -4.09
C GLU A 106 -1.34 -13.94 -2.85
N PHE A 107 -1.93 -12.76 -3.04
CA PHE A 107 -2.36 -11.89 -1.96
C PHE A 107 -3.46 -12.56 -1.12
N ARG A 108 -4.52 -13.07 -1.74
CA ARG A 108 -5.64 -13.75 -1.04
C ARG A 108 -5.23 -15.06 -0.40
N MET A 109 -4.23 -15.76 -0.95
CA MET A 109 -3.67 -16.94 -0.31
C MET A 109 -2.99 -16.61 1.03
N ARG A 110 -2.34 -15.45 1.13
CA ARG A 110 -1.59 -15.04 2.33
C ARG A 110 -2.44 -14.26 3.33
N ASN A 111 -3.36 -13.44 2.84
CA ASN A 111 -4.20 -12.57 3.64
C ASN A 111 -5.63 -13.10 3.64
N ASP A 112 -6.18 -13.34 4.83
CA ASP A 112 -7.61 -13.63 4.98
C ASP A 112 -8.41 -12.32 5.10
N SER A 113 -9.70 -12.39 4.77
CA SER A 113 -10.68 -11.31 4.94
C SER A 113 -10.68 -10.73 6.35
N SER A 114 -10.65 -11.58 7.38
CA SER A 114 -10.56 -11.19 8.79
C SER A 114 -9.30 -10.37 9.08
N GLN A 115 -8.16 -10.80 8.53
CA GLN A 115 -6.89 -10.09 8.67
C GLN A 115 -7.00 -8.71 8.03
N VAL A 116 -7.48 -8.60 6.80
CA VAL A 116 -7.66 -7.31 6.10
C VAL A 116 -8.61 -6.38 6.87
N GLN A 117 -9.70 -6.90 7.44
CA GLN A 117 -10.60 -6.12 8.29
C GLN A 117 -9.91 -5.64 9.57
N ASN A 118 -9.15 -6.50 10.23
CA ASN A 118 -8.36 -6.12 11.40
C ASN A 118 -7.33 -5.03 11.05
N LEU A 119 -6.75 -5.08 9.85
CA LEU A 119 -5.85 -4.02 9.36
C LEU A 119 -6.59 -2.70 9.17
N LEU A 120 -7.77 -2.74 8.56
CA LEU A 120 -8.60 -1.55 8.37
C LEU A 120 -8.91 -0.92 9.73
N ASN A 121 -9.40 -1.72 10.68
CA ASN A 121 -9.74 -1.28 12.03
C ASN A 121 -8.52 -0.72 12.78
N ALA A 122 -7.37 -1.38 12.69
CA ALA A 122 -6.14 -0.93 13.34
C ALA A 122 -5.49 0.29 12.66
N SER A 123 -5.79 0.54 11.38
CA SER A 123 -5.25 1.69 10.64
C SER A 123 -5.98 3.00 10.90
N THR A 124 -7.15 2.93 11.53
CA THR A 124 -7.97 4.10 11.85
C THR A 124 -7.35 4.90 13.00
N ALA A 125 -6.65 5.99 12.66
CA ALA A 125 -6.18 6.99 13.64
C ALA A 125 -7.35 7.92 14.01
N CYS A 126 -8.16 7.51 14.97
CA CYS A 126 -9.39 8.23 15.31
C CYS A 126 -9.18 9.38 16.30
N SER A 127 -8.08 9.38 17.07
CA SER A 127 -7.80 10.39 18.10
C SER A 127 -6.66 11.33 17.74
N TYR A 128 -6.72 12.57 18.24
CA TYR A 128 -5.60 13.50 18.22
C TYR A 128 -4.33 12.92 18.84
N ARG A 129 -4.49 12.09 19.88
CA ARG A 129 -3.37 11.37 20.52
C ARG A 129 -2.69 10.42 19.54
N ASP A 130 -3.45 9.67 18.76
CA ASP A 130 -2.93 8.70 17.78
C ASP A 130 -2.17 9.42 16.66
N LEU A 131 -2.76 10.51 16.14
CA LEU A 131 -2.11 11.35 15.13
C LEU A 131 -0.80 11.96 15.65
N THR A 132 -0.79 12.44 16.90
CA THR A 132 0.43 12.98 17.52
C THR A 132 1.50 11.91 17.68
N MET A 133 1.13 10.71 18.12
CA MET A 133 2.05 9.58 18.26
C MET A 133 2.65 9.17 16.90
N LEU A 134 1.83 9.11 15.85
CA LEU A 134 2.30 8.83 14.49
C LEU A 134 3.28 9.90 14.00
N LYS A 135 3.02 11.18 14.25
CA LYS A 135 3.95 12.28 13.93
C LYS A 135 5.27 12.11 14.66
N VAL A 136 5.25 11.77 15.95
CA VAL A 136 6.49 11.56 16.74
C VAL A 136 7.31 10.39 16.19
N ILE A 137 6.66 9.25 15.88
CA ILE A 137 7.34 8.07 15.29
C ILE A 137 7.95 8.42 13.93
N LEU A 138 7.23 9.17 13.09
CA LEU A 138 7.75 9.60 11.80
C LEU A 138 8.95 10.55 11.95
N CYS A 139 8.84 11.52 12.85
CA CYS A 139 9.94 12.46 13.14
C CYS A 139 11.18 11.74 13.67
N SER A 140 11.03 10.73 14.54
CA SER A 140 12.19 9.99 15.05
C SER A 140 12.89 9.14 13.97
N GLY A 141 12.12 8.59 13.02
CA GLY A 141 12.68 7.82 11.90
C GLY A 141 13.33 8.66 10.80
N LEU A 142 12.84 9.89 10.57
CA LEU A 142 13.36 10.78 9.53
C LEU A 142 14.39 11.79 10.06
N TYR A 143 14.52 11.96 11.38
CA TYR A 143 15.53 12.85 11.95
C TYR A 143 16.95 12.43 11.52
N PRO A 144 17.83 13.38 11.14
CA PRO A 144 17.71 14.84 11.23
C PRO A 144 17.21 15.54 9.94
N GLN A 145 16.47 14.85 9.07
CA GLN A 145 15.96 15.42 7.82
C GLN A 145 14.70 16.28 8.05
N PHE A 146 14.90 17.51 8.51
CA PHE A 146 13.84 18.50 8.65
C PHE A 146 14.20 19.82 7.97
N ALA A 147 13.17 20.62 7.70
CA ALA A 147 13.30 21.96 7.14
C ALA A 147 12.53 22.95 8.01
N ILE A 148 13.10 24.15 8.20
CA ILE A 148 12.49 25.25 8.93
C ILE A 148 11.97 26.26 7.91
N GLY A 149 10.73 26.73 8.06
CA GLY A 149 10.21 27.79 7.19
C GLY A 149 11.01 29.09 7.35
N ASP A 150 11.31 29.76 6.24
CA ASP A 150 11.94 31.08 6.26
C ASP A 150 11.04 32.11 6.97
N GLU A 151 11.61 32.89 7.88
CA GLU A 151 10.91 33.94 8.64
C GLU A 151 10.34 35.03 7.71
N PHE A 152 10.95 35.25 6.56
CA PHE A 152 10.53 36.24 5.56
C PHE A 152 9.46 35.70 4.58
N ASN A 153 8.84 34.54 4.86
CA ASN A 153 7.74 33.99 4.06
C ASN A 153 6.39 34.69 4.27
N TYR A 154 6.27 35.66 5.17
CA TYR A 154 4.99 36.26 5.60
C TYR A 154 4.12 36.84 4.47
N CYS A 155 4.72 37.24 3.34
CA CYS A 155 4.00 37.76 2.16
C CYS A 155 4.00 36.81 0.95
N LYS A 156 4.60 35.62 1.07
CA LYS A 156 4.74 34.69 -0.07
C LYS A 156 3.57 33.72 -0.12
N SER A 157 3.13 33.40 -1.33
CA SER A 157 2.19 32.29 -1.53
C SER A 157 2.83 30.98 -1.06
N MET A 158 2.03 30.00 -0.62
CA MET A 158 2.53 28.69 -0.15
C MET A 158 3.46 28.00 -1.17
N ASN A 159 3.23 28.23 -2.47
CA ASN A 159 4.06 27.70 -3.55
C ASN A 159 5.42 28.43 -3.70
N GLU A 160 5.54 29.61 -3.11
CA GLU A 160 6.72 30.48 -3.13
C GLU A 160 7.45 30.46 -1.78
N GLN A 161 6.92 29.73 -0.79
CA GLN A 161 7.55 29.59 0.51
C GLN A 161 8.86 28.83 0.39
N LEU A 162 9.89 29.40 1.01
CA LEU A 162 11.22 28.83 1.06
C LEU A 162 11.47 28.26 2.46
N PHE A 163 12.21 27.16 2.49
CA PHE A 163 12.56 26.44 3.70
C PHE A 163 14.06 26.25 3.78
N HIS A 164 14.58 26.23 4.99
CA HIS A 164 15.99 26.05 5.30
C HIS A 164 16.23 24.68 5.88
N THR A 165 17.14 23.93 5.27
CA THR A 165 17.65 22.67 5.83
C THR A 165 19.08 22.87 6.30
N LYS A 166 19.59 21.94 7.12
CA LYS A 166 20.99 21.96 7.55
C LYS A 166 21.99 21.95 6.38
N ALA A 167 21.67 21.24 5.31
CA ALA A 167 22.58 21.04 4.17
C ALA A 167 22.42 22.10 3.08
N LYS A 168 21.19 22.62 2.88
CA LYS A 168 20.87 23.55 1.81
C LYS A 168 19.82 24.59 2.27
N PRO A 169 20.10 25.88 2.18
CA PRO A 169 19.11 26.93 2.40
C PRO A 169 18.21 27.11 1.17
N TYR A 170 17.08 27.82 1.35
CA TYR A 170 16.16 28.22 0.28
C TYR A 170 15.64 27.08 -0.59
N VAL A 171 15.21 25.98 0.03
CA VAL A 171 14.57 24.84 -0.63
C VAL A 171 13.06 25.07 -0.69
N ALA A 172 12.44 24.76 -1.83
CA ALA A 172 10.99 24.79 -1.98
C ALA A 172 10.38 23.38 -1.86
N LEU A 173 9.08 23.30 -1.57
CA LEU A 173 8.36 22.04 -1.58
C LEU A 173 8.27 21.48 -3.00
N HIS A 174 8.36 20.15 -3.12
CA HIS A 174 8.20 19.50 -4.42
C HIS A 174 6.76 19.69 -4.94
N PRO A 175 6.53 19.99 -6.24
CA PRO A 175 5.19 20.25 -6.77
C PRO A 175 4.19 19.11 -6.55
N THR A 176 4.66 17.86 -6.57
CA THR A 176 3.78 16.69 -6.32
C THR A 176 3.52 16.40 -4.84
N SER A 177 4.15 17.15 -3.93
CA SER A 177 3.87 17.05 -2.50
C SER A 177 2.43 17.47 -2.22
N PHE A 178 1.82 16.91 -1.18
CA PHE A 178 0.47 17.29 -0.76
C PHE A 178 0.34 18.80 -0.54
N PHE A 179 1.28 19.40 0.20
CA PHE A 179 1.31 20.83 0.49
C PHE A 179 1.68 21.71 -0.71
N GLY A 180 2.33 21.14 -1.74
CA GLY A 180 2.57 21.85 -3.00
C GLY A 180 1.32 21.91 -3.89
N ASN A 181 0.49 20.86 -3.85
CA ASN A 181 -0.77 20.80 -4.60
C ASN A 181 -1.96 21.42 -3.85
N HIS A 182 -1.87 21.55 -2.53
CA HIS A 182 -2.94 22.09 -1.67
C HIS A 182 -2.39 23.20 -0.78
N PRO A 183 -2.19 24.41 -1.35
CA PRO A 183 -1.87 25.59 -0.55
C PRO A 183 -3.05 25.89 0.38
N GLN A 184 -2.82 25.92 1.70
CA GLN A 184 -3.83 26.34 2.70
C GLN A 184 -3.93 27.85 2.79
#